data_AF-A0A8R7RE06-F1
#
_entry.id   AF-A0A8R7RE06-F1
#
_cell.length_a   1.000
_cell.length_b   1.000
_cell.length_c   1.000
_cell.angle_alpha   90.00
_cell.angle_beta   90.00
_cell.angle_gamma   90.00
#
_symmetry.space_group_name_H-M   'P 1'
#
loop_
_entity.id
_entity.type
_entity.pdbx_description
1 polymer ?
#
loop_
_entity_poly.entity_id
_entity_poly.type
_entity_poly.pdbx_seq_one_letter_code
_entity_poly.pdbx_strand_id
1 'polypeptide(L)'
;MASTCKTTKAGIGGPIIDADGKFIGMSFYYKDGAPFLPITILQKCLKHFNEFGRVLQPWHGLRIGSLQAEKLRVREEVHDILPHAHGIYVQKVVSGSPSADSGIKAGDVITKLDDFALSNAQEFHELILDKAESAFRHGEGMHLTVSFLRPSSGSEFCATISAEVIDMSEQNMSSQNKSKQNSVRWPVPKTKWLYPDDERDADMMPLVRKCRRPGYVYEAPLMTDVSRYTRV
;
A
#
# COMPACT_ATOMS: atom_id res chain seq x y z
N MET A 1 4.42 -3.72 7.07
CA MET A 1 4.81 -3.15 8.38
C MET A 1 3.58 -2.97 9.24
N ALA A 2 3.74 -2.97 10.55
CA ALA A 2 2.67 -2.75 11.50
C ALA A 2 3.12 -1.76 12.58
N SER A 3 2.21 -0.86 12.96
CA SER A 3 2.36 0.00 14.13
C SER A 3 2.16 -0.81 15.41
N THR A 4 2.79 -0.36 16.49
CA THR A 4 2.55 -0.86 17.85
C THR A 4 1.26 -0.30 18.46
N CYS A 5 0.67 0.73 17.85
CA CYS A 5 -0.57 1.34 18.30
C CYS A 5 -1.77 0.44 18.01
N LYS A 6 -2.67 0.26 18.99
CA LYS A 6 -3.97 -0.37 18.73
C LYS A 6 -4.87 0.63 18.01
N THR A 7 -5.32 0.26 16.82
CA THR A 7 -6.19 1.11 15.99
C THR A 7 -7.56 0.45 15.86
N THR A 8 -8.63 1.19 16.13
CA THR A 8 -10.01 0.74 15.86
C THR A 8 -10.40 1.07 14.41
N LYS A 9 -11.59 0.66 13.97
CA LYS A 9 -12.11 1.04 12.64
C LYS A 9 -12.20 2.55 12.47
N ALA A 10 -12.45 3.30 13.56
CA ALA A 10 -12.50 4.76 13.54
C ALA A 10 -11.15 5.41 13.20
N GLY A 11 -10.04 4.70 13.42
CA GLY A 11 -8.69 5.20 13.12
C GLY A 11 -8.25 4.98 11.67
N ILE A 12 -9.06 4.36 10.80
CA ILE A 12 -8.70 4.18 9.38
C ILE A 12 -8.53 5.57 8.73
N GLY A 13 -7.43 5.76 8.00
CA GLY A 13 -7.14 7.03 7.33
C GLY A 13 -6.48 8.09 8.22
N GLY A 14 -6.34 7.81 9.52
CA GLY A 14 -5.62 8.69 10.45
C GLY A 14 -4.10 8.70 10.20
N PRO A 15 -3.39 9.75 10.64
CA PRO A 15 -1.95 9.78 10.52
C PRO A 15 -1.26 8.90 11.58
N ILE A 16 -0.22 8.19 11.16
CA ILE A 16 0.76 7.57 12.05
C ILE A 16 1.98 8.50 12.10
N ILE A 17 2.43 8.76 13.33
CA ILE A 17 3.52 9.67 13.63
C ILE A 17 4.52 8.92 14.51
N ASP A 18 5.82 9.10 14.27
CA ASP A 18 6.87 8.56 15.14
C ASP A 18 7.06 9.38 16.42
N ALA A 19 8.00 8.95 17.27
CA ALA A 19 8.25 9.59 18.57
C ALA A 19 8.76 11.04 18.44
N ASP A 20 9.37 11.39 17.29
CA ASP A 20 9.89 12.72 17.00
C ASP A 20 8.84 13.66 16.41
N GLY A 21 7.60 13.18 16.22
CA GLY A 21 6.52 13.96 15.64
C GLY A 21 6.52 13.96 14.10
N LYS A 22 7.29 13.08 13.45
CA LYS A 22 7.32 12.98 11.99
C LYS A 22 6.23 12.02 11.50
N PHE A 23 5.52 12.45 10.46
CA PHE A 23 4.52 11.64 9.77
C PHE A 23 5.19 10.49 9.02
N ILE A 24 4.82 9.24 9.36
CA ILE A 24 5.41 8.03 8.77
C ILE A 24 4.44 7.29 7.84
N GLY A 25 3.14 7.59 7.93
CA GLY A 25 2.14 6.98 7.05
C GLY A 25 0.72 7.11 7.57
N MET A 26 -0.20 6.38 6.94
CA MET A 26 -1.63 6.45 7.23
C MET A 26 -2.15 5.10 7.73
N SER A 27 -2.89 5.10 8.83
CA SER A 27 -3.37 3.88 9.47
C SER A 27 -4.42 3.15 8.64
N PHE A 28 -4.38 1.82 8.73
CA PHE A 28 -5.40 0.92 8.24
C PHE A 28 -5.84 -0.03 9.36
N TYR A 29 -7.09 -0.49 9.32
CA TYR A 29 -7.61 -1.42 10.31
C TYR A 29 -7.42 -2.86 9.84
N TYR A 30 -6.86 -3.69 10.71
CA TYR A 30 -6.81 -5.14 10.53
C TYR A 30 -7.07 -5.82 11.86
N LYS A 31 -7.70 -7.01 11.83
CA LYS A 31 -8.05 -7.72 13.08
C LYS A 31 -6.83 -8.09 13.92
N ASP A 32 -5.74 -8.45 13.24
CA ASP A 32 -4.52 -8.99 13.85
C ASP A 32 -3.32 -8.04 13.72
N GLY A 33 -3.53 -6.74 13.96
CA GLY A 33 -2.46 -5.75 13.99
C GLY A 33 -2.90 -4.36 13.54
N ALA A 34 -1.95 -3.43 13.47
CA ALA A 34 -2.19 -2.08 12.98
C ALA A 34 -1.31 -1.80 11.76
N PRO A 35 -1.61 -2.39 10.59
CA PRO A 35 -0.90 -2.05 9.37
C PRO A 35 -1.11 -0.58 9.04
N PHE A 36 -0.14 0.02 8.36
CA PHE A 36 -0.25 1.38 7.87
C PHE A 36 0.34 1.48 6.47
N LEU A 37 -0.16 2.42 5.69
CA LEU A 37 0.34 2.78 4.37
C LEU A 37 1.47 3.80 4.53
N PRO A 38 2.72 3.48 4.15
CA PRO A 38 3.88 4.35 4.35
C PRO A 38 3.78 5.66 3.59
N ILE A 39 4.39 6.72 4.13
CA ILE A 39 4.43 8.04 3.49
C ILE A 39 5.07 7.99 2.10
N THR A 40 6.08 7.15 1.89
CA THR A 40 6.78 6.99 0.62
C THR A 40 5.86 6.45 -0.48
N ILE A 41 5.06 5.43 -0.16
CA ILE A 41 4.04 4.89 -1.08
C ILE A 41 2.93 5.94 -1.30
N LEU A 42 2.48 6.61 -0.24
CA LEU A 42 1.48 7.69 -0.34
C LEU A 42 1.92 8.81 -1.29
N GLN A 43 3.17 9.24 -1.20
CA GLN A 43 3.72 10.27 -2.08
C GLN A 43 3.67 9.85 -3.56
N LYS A 44 4.04 8.60 -3.87
CA LYS A 44 3.94 8.06 -5.23
C LYS A 44 2.50 7.98 -5.71
N CYS A 45 1.59 7.50 -4.88
CA CYS A 45 0.16 7.47 -5.20
C CYS A 45 -0.38 8.87 -5.48
N LEU A 46 -0.07 9.86 -4.65
CA LEU A 46 -0.49 11.26 -4.84
C LEU A 46 0.09 11.85 -6.13
N LYS A 47 1.36 11.57 -6.44
CA LYS A 47 1.99 11.96 -7.70
C LYS A 47 1.24 11.36 -8.89
N HIS A 48 0.99 10.05 -8.87
CA HIS A 48 0.23 9.37 -9.93
C HIS A 48 -1.17 9.97 -10.10
N PHE A 49 -1.89 10.23 -9.01
CA PHE A 49 -3.19 10.88 -9.07
C PHE A 49 -3.13 12.28 -9.68
N ASN A 50 -2.14 13.08 -9.32
CA ASN A 50 -2.00 14.44 -9.82
C ASN A 50 -1.68 14.47 -11.33
N GLU A 51 -0.88 13.51 -11.80
CA GLU A 51 -0.39 13.49 -13.19
C GLU A 51 -1.28 12.69 -14.13
N PHE A 52 -1.81 11.55 -13.69
CA PHE A 52 -2.58 10.61 -14.52
C PHE A 52 -4.06 10.54 -14.15
N GLY A 53 -4.48 11.22 -13.08
CA GLY A 53 -5.85 11.14 -12.54
C GLY A 53 -6.15 9.84 -11.78
N ARG A 54 -5.18 8.92 -11.68
CA ARG A 54 -5.32 7.59 -11.06
C ARG A 54 -3.97 7.04 -10.61
N VAL A 55 -3.98 6.03 -9.75
CA VAL A 55 -2.76 5.26 -9.43
C VAL A 55 -2.57 4.17 -10.47
N LEU A 56 -1.44 4.19 -11.16
CA LEU A 56 -0.99 3.11 -12.02
C LEU A 56 -0.56 1.93 -11.14
N GLN A 57 -1.46 0.97 -10.90
CA GLN A 57 -1.17 -0.19 -10.06
C GLN A 57 -0.94 -1.45 -10.93
N PRO A 58 0.28 -1.98 -10.94
CA PRO A 58 0.60 -3.19 -11.70
C PRO A 58 0.03 -4.45 -11.05
N TRP A 59 -0.52 -5.30 -11.89
CA TRP A 59 -0.96 -6.64 -11.56
C TRP A 59 0.11 -7.65 -11.93
N HIS A 60 0.67 -8.27 -10.91
CA HIS A 60 1.67 -9.33 -11.03
C HIS A 60 1.16 -10.68 -10.47
N GLY A 61 0.15 -10.65 -9.58
CA GLY A 61 -0.45 -11.88 -9.02
C GLY A 61 0.29 -12.49 -7.83
N LEU A 62 1.20 -11.75 -7.20
CA LEU A 62 1.88 -12.17 -5.97
C LEU A 62 1.20 -11.58 -4.74
N ARG A 63 0.98 -12.42 -3.73
CA ARG A 63 0.77 -11.98 -2.35
C ARG A 63 2.08 -12.15 -1.62
N ILE A 64 2.62 -11.05 -1.12
CA ILE A 64 3.97 -11.00 -0.54
C ILE A 64 3.97 -10.40 0.86
N GLY A 65 5.02 -10.70 1.62
CA GLY A 65 5.33 -10.08 2.90
C GLY A 65 6.85 -9.98 3.09
N SER A 66 7.32 -9.11 3.98
CA SER A 66 8.74 -9.10 4.33
C SER A 66 9.07 -10.36 5.13
N LEU A 67 10.12 -11.10 4.75
CA LEU A 67 10.46 -12.38 5.38
C LEU A 67 10.65 -12.25 6.90
N GLN A 68 11.24 -11.15 7.38
CA GLN A 68 11.48 -10.93 8.81
C GLN A 68 10.19 -10.66 9.60
N ALA A 69 9.13 -10.24 8.92
CA ALA A 69 7.81 -10.00 9.50
C ALA A 69 6.87 -11.22 9.37
N GLU A 70 7.32 -12.31 8.75
CA GLU A 70 6.56 -13.55 8.66
C GLU A 70 6.54 -14.31 10.00
N LYS A 71 5.63 -15.30 10.07
CA LYS A 71 5.49 -16.17 11.24
C LYS A 71 6.80 -16.91 11.52
N LEU A 72 7.06 -17.18 12.81
CA LEU A 72 8.29 -17.86 13.25
C LEU A 72 8.55 -19.17 12.51
N ARG A 73 7.52 -20.02 12.35
CA ARG A 73 7.63 -21.29 11.61
C ARG A 73 8.15 -21.12 10.18
N VAL A 74 7.61 -20.14 9.45
CA VAL A 74 8.05 -19.84 8.07
C VAL A 74 9.50 -19.38 8.07
N ARG A 75 9.89 -18.56 9.04
CA ARG A 75 11.26 -18.05 9.16
C ARG A 75 12.25 -19.17 9.49
N GLU A 76 11.89 -20.10 10.37
CA GLU A 76 12.70 -21.27 10.72
C GLU A 76 12.89 -22.19 9.51
N GLU A 77 11.80 -22.56 8.82
CA GLU A 77 11.84 -23.39 7.60
C GLU A 77 12.76 -22.81 6.52
N VAL A 78 12.71 -21.49 6.33
CA VAL A 78 13.60 -20.81 5.37
C VAL A 78 15.04 -20.76 5.89
N HIS A 79 15.24 -20.49 7.18
CA HIS A 79 16.57 -20.37 7.78
C HIS A 79 17.36 -21.68 7.77
N ASP A 80 16.69 -22.81 7.98
CA ASP A 80 17.31 -24.14 7.99
C ASP A 80 18.00 -24.50 6.66
N ILE A 81 17.49 -23.94 5.55
CA ILE A 81 18.01 -24.21 4.21
C ILE A 81 18.84 -23.05 3.67
N LEU A 82 18.41 -21.82 3.96
CA LEU A 82 19.02 -20.57 3.50
C LEU A 82 19.38 -19.72 4.72
N PRO A 83 20.52 -20.02 5.38
CA PRO A 83 20.96 -19.25 6.53
C PRO A 83 21.18 -17.79 6.11
N HIS A 84 20.72 -16.87 6.93
CA HIS A 84 20.75 -15.42 6.67
C HIS A 84 19.97 -14.95 5.43
N ALA A 85 18.94 -15.70 5.00
CA ALA A 85 18.03 -15.18 3.98
C ALA A 85 17.33 -13.90 4.46
N HIS A 86 17.40 -12.86 3.62
CA HIS A 86 16.65 -11.61 3.77
C HIS A 86 15.92 -11.32 2.46
N GLY A 87 14.77 -10.67 2.56
CA GLY A 87 14.02 -10.24 1.38
C GLY A 87 12.51 -10.41 1.59
N ILE A 88 11.84 -10.77 0.51
CA ILE A 88 10.37 -10.77 0.43
C ILE A 88 9.89 -12.20 0.27
N TYR A 89 9.09 -12.67 1.21
CA TYR A 89 8.48 -13.98 1.19
C TYR A 89 7.23 -13.99 0.31
N VAL A 90 7.14 -14.95 -0.61
CA VAL A 90 5.96 -15.18 -1.46
C VAL A 90 4.95 -16.03 -0.69
N GLN A 91 3.92 -15.39 -0.13
CA GLN A 91 2.86 -16.06 0.63
C GLN A 91 1.92 -16.85 -0.28
N LYS A 92 1.59 -16.29 -1.46
CA LYS A 92 0.68 -16.92 -2.42
C LYS A 92 0.97 -16.40 -3.83
N VAL A 93 0.81 -17.27 -4.81
CA VAL A 93 0.77 -16.91 -6.23
C VAL A 93 -0.63 -17.20 -6.75
N VAL A 94 -1.23 -16.23 -7.44
CA VAL A 94 -2.55 -16.39 -8.05
C VAL A 94 -2.42 -17.25 -9.31
N SER A 95 -3.25 -18.29 -9.43
CA SER A 95 -3.24 -19.18 -10.61
C SER A 95 -3.61 -18.41 -11.88
N GLY A 96 -2.89 -18.67 -12.98
CA GLY A 96 -3.07 -17.96 -14.25
C GLY A 96 -2.67 -16.48 -14.22
N SER A 97 -1.83 -16.09 -13.26
CA SER A 97 -1.26 -14.75 -13.20
C SER A 97 0.13 -14.69 -13.85
N PRO A 98 0.62 -13.49 -14.22
CA PRO A 98 1.96 -13.35 -14.79
C PRO A 98 3.08 -13.99 -13.97
N SER A 99 2.98 -13.95 -12.63
CA SER A 99 3.97 -14.62 -11.76
C SER A 99 3.85 -16.14 -11.71
N ALA A 100 2.64 -16.70 -11.90
CA ALA A 100 2.48 -18.14 -12.03
C ALA A 100 3.12 -18.64 -13.33
N ASP A 101 2.90 -17.91 -14.43
CA ASP A 101 3.43 -18.23 -15.74
C ASP A 101 4.96 -18.10 -15.79
N SER A 102 5.52 -17.20 -14.98
CA SER A 102 6.97 -17.04 -14.80
C SER A 102 7.61 -18.10 -13.88
N GLY A 103 6.83 -19.05 -13.36
CA GLY A 103 7.33 -20.17 -12.55
C GLY A 103 7.64 -19.83 -11.08
N ILE A 104 7.21 -18.67 -10.58
CA ILE A 104 7.30 -18.30 -9.16
C ILE A 104 6.27 -19.11 -8.38
N LYS A 105 6.63 -19.55 -7.18
CA LYS A 105 5.81 -20.39 -6.31
C LYS A 105 5.68 -19.79 -4.92
N ALA A 106 4.63 -20.18 -4.21
CA ALA A 106 4.51 -19.89 -2.79
C ALA A 106 5.69 -20.55 -2.03
N GLY A 107 6.27 -19.83 -1.08
CA GLY A 107 7.46 -20.24 -0.37
C GLY A 107 8.78 -19.68 -0.93
N ASP A 108 8.78 -19.14 -2.15
CA ASP A 108 9.96 -18.48 -2.71
C ASP A 108 10.29 -17.20 -1.93
N VAL A 109 11.58 -16.85 -1.88
CA VAL A 109 12.10 -15.62 -1.25
C VAL A 109 12.70 -14.73 -2.33
N ILE A 110 12.01 -13.64 -2.65
CA ILE A 110 12.48 -12.64 -3.62
C ILE A 110 13.55 -11.77 -2.96
N THR A 111 14.70 -11.67 -3.62
CA THR A 111 15.89 -10.94 -3.15
C THR A 111 16.20 -9.72 -4.00
N LYS A 112 15.76 -9.70 -5.27
CA LYS A 112 16.04 -8.61 -6.21
C LYS A 112 14.86 -8.36 -7.13
N LEU A 113 14.63 -7.09 -7.44
CA LEU A 113 13.74 -6.64 -8.50
C LEU A 113 14.55 -5.77 -9.45
N ASP A 114 14.67 -6.22 -10.69
CA ASP A 114 15.56 -5.70 -11.72
C ASP A 114 17.00 -5.61 -11.21
N ASP A 115 17.52 -4.40 -11.07
CA ASP A 115 18.86 -4.14 -10.55
C ASP A 115 18.92 -3.77 -9.07
N PHE A 116 17.76 -3.73 -8.40
CA PHE A 116 17.64 -3.31 -7.02
C PHE A 116 17.50 -4.50 -6.07
N ALA A 117 18.42 -4.60 -5.12
CA ALA A 117 18.30 -5.53 -4.00
C ALA A 117 17.12 -5.14 -3.11
N LEU A 118 16.36 -6.13 -2.65
CA LEU A 118 15.15 -5.95 -1.87
C LEU A 118 15.32 -6.51 -0.47
N SER A 119 15.04 -5.67 0.52
CA SER A 119 15.11 -6.05 1.93
C SER A 119 13.74 -6.27 2.54
N ASN A 120 12.70 -5.62 2.00
CA ASN A 120 11.35 -5.64 2.54
C ASN A 120 10.28 -5.40 1.47
N ALA A 121 9.02 -5.71 1.81
CA ALA A 121 7.89 -5.56 0.89
C ALA A 121 7.56 -4.11 0.51
N GLN A 122 7.96 -3.12 1.33
CA GLN A 122 7.71 -1.71 1.02
C GLN A 122 8.56 -1.28 -0.19
N GLU A 123 9.85 -1.62 -0.20
CA GLU A 123 10.75 -1.32 -1.32
C GLU A 123 10.24 -1.90 -2.64
N PHE A 124 9.71 -3.13 -2.61
CA PHE A 124 9.09 -3.74 -3.79
C PHE A 124 7.89 -2.96 -4.31
N HIS A 125 6.97 -2.56 -3.43
CA HIS A 125 5.82 -1.76 -3.84
C HIS A 125 6.24 -0.38 -4.37
N GLU A 126 7.25 0.24 -3.77
CA GLU A 126 7.79 1.51 -4.24
C GLU A 126 8.39 1.41 -5.64
N LEU A 127 9.21 0.40 -5.90
CA LEU A 127 9.85 0.19 -7.20
C LEU A 127 8.85 -0.15 -8.29
N ILE A 128 7.85 -0.98 -7.98
CA ILE A 128 6.80 -1.34 -8.94
C ILE A 128 6.00 -0.11 -9.36
N LEU A 129 5.68 0.81 -8.44
CA LEU A 129 4.98 2.05 -8.80
C LEU A 129 5.81 2.94 -9.73
N ASP A 130 7.11 3.12 -9.45
CA ASP A 130 8.00 3.90 -10.34
C ASP A 130 8.11 3.27 -11.72
N LYS A 131 8.22 1.94 -11.76
CA LYS A 131 8.32 1.21 -13.02
C LYS A 131 7.02 1.27 -13.82
N ALA A 132 5.87 1.26 -13.15
CA ALA A 132 4.57 1.49 -13.77
C ALA A 132 4.48 2.88 -14.41
N GLU A 133 4.96 3.90 -13.70
CA GLU A 133 5.05 5.28 -14.22
C GLU A 133 5.89 5.32 -15.50
N SER A 134 7.10 4.75 -15.46
CA SER A 134 8.01 4.72 -16.60
C SER A 134 7.39 4.01 -17.81
N ALA A 135 6.90 2.78 -17.62
CA ALA A 135 6.28 1.99 -18.68
C ALA A 135 5.08 2.72 -19.31
N PHE A 136 4.24 3.35 -18.49
CA PHE A 136 3.08 4.11 -18.97
C PHE A 136 3.47 5.33 -19.82
N ARG A 137 4.53 6.06 -19.43
CA ARG A 137 5.02 7.22 -20.20
C ARG A 137 5.62 6.84 -21.54
N HIS A 138 6.31 5.71 -21.59
CA HIS A 138 6.99 5.24 -22.80
C HIS A 138 6.09 4.38 -23.70
N GLY A 139 4.89 4.01 -23.24
CA GLY A 139 3.98 3.14 -23.98
C GLY A 139 4.51 1.71 -24.11
N GLU A 140 5.36 1.29 -23.16
CA GLU A 140 6.01 -0.01 -23.15
C GLU A 140 5.26 -1.01 -22.26
N GLY A 141 5.42 -2.30 -22.56
CA GLY A 141 4.98 -3.35 -21.66
C GLY A 141 5.76 -3.33 -20.34
N MET A 142 5.09 -3.62 -19.23
CA MET A 142 5.74 -3.64 -17.92
C MET A 142 6.30 -5.03 -17.62
N HIS A 143 7.62 -5.21 -17.79
CA HIS A 143 8.30 -6.46 -17.47
C HIS A 143 9.14 -6.32 -16.20
N LEU A 144 8.88 -7.14 -15.17
CA LEU A 144 9.65 -7.15 -13.92
C LEU A 144 10.62 -8.33 -13.93
N THR A 145 11.92 -8.07 -13.83
CA THR A 145 12.91 -9.14 -13.64
C THR A 145 13.06 -9.41 -12.16
N VAL A 146 12.81 -10.64 -11.71
CA VAL A 146 12.83 -10.99 -10.28
C VAL A 146 13.83 -12.10 -10.04
N SER A 147 14.80 -11.83 -9.16
CA SER A 147 15.66 -12.88 -8.61
C SER A 147 15.07 -13.38 -7.30
N PHE A 148 15.01 -14.70 -7.15
CA PHE A 148 14.44 -15.33 -5.96
C PHE A 148 15.15 -16.64 -5.62
N LEU A 149 15.17 -16.94 -4.33
CA LEU A 149 15.66 -18.20 -3.78
C LEU A 149 14.48 -19.12 -3.52
N ARG A 150 14.63 -20.40 -3.85
CA ARG A 150 13.62 -21.42 -3.57
C ARG A 150 14.10 -22.35 -2.47
N PRO A 151 13.56 -22.23 -1.23
CA PRO A 151 13.98 -23.05 -0.10
C PRO A 151 13.90 -24.55 -0.38
N SER A 152 12.87 -25.03 -1.08
CA SER A 152 12.71 -26.47 -1.36
C SER A 152 13.87 -27.09 -2.17
N SER A 153 14.64 -26.28 -2.89
CA SER A 153 15.79 -26.72 -3.70
C SER A 153 17.12 -26.09 -3.26
N GLY A 154 17.10 -25.08 -2.40
CA GLY A 154 18.27 -24.27 -2.04
C GLY A 154 18.90 -23.49 -3.21
N SER A 155 18.25 -23.46 -4.38
CA SER A 155 18.78 -22.84 -5.61
C SER A 155 18.22 -21.44 -5.83
N GLU A 156 18.99 -20.61 -6.53
CA GLU A 156 18.58 -19.30 -7.02
C GLU A 156 17.99 -19.40 -8.42
N PHE A 157 16.94 -18.61 -8.66
CA PHE A 157 16.23 -18.52 -9.92
C PHE A 157 16.04 -17.06 -10.31
N CYS A 158 15.92 -16.82 -11.61
CA CYS A 158 15.56 -15.53 -12.18
C CYS A 158 14.36 -15.73 -13.10
N ALA A 159 13.35 -14.88 -12.97
CA ALA A 159 12.15 -14.91 -13.81
C ALA A 159 11.75 -13.52 -14.26
N THR A 160 11.11 -13.43 -15.42
CA THR A 160 10.53 -12.19 -15.94
C THR A 160 9.01 -12.27 -15.83
N ILE A 161 8.41 -11.32 -15.12
CA ILE A 161 6.97 -11.21 -14.94
C ILE A 161 6.46 -10.10 -15.86
N SER A 162 5.61 -10.44 -16.82
CA SER A 162 4.92 -9.46 -17.67
C SER A 162 3.70 -8.91 -16.92
N ALA A 163 3.88 -7.86 -16.13
CA ALA A 163 2.83 -7.26 -15.33
C ALA A 163 1.87 -6.43 -16.19
N GLU A 164 0.59 -6.48 -15.84
CA GLU A 164 -0.45 -5.68 -16.49
C GLU A 164 -0.74 -4.45 -15.65
N VAL A 165 -0.74 -3.24 -16.22
CA VAL A 165 -1.17 -2.06 -15.47
C VAL A 165 -2.69 -2.04 -15.45
N ILE A 166 -3.28 -2.44 -14.32
CA ILE A 166 -4.74 -2.48 -14.19
C ILE A 166 -5.25 -1.10 -13.78
N ASP A 167 -6.29 -0.65 -14.46
CA ASP A 167 -7.10 0.46 -13.97
C ASP A 167 -8.09 -0.04 -12.91
N MET A 168 -7.80 0.21 -11.63
CA MET A 168 -8.69 -0.17 -10.53
C MET A 168 -10.05 0.54 -10.57
N SER A 169 -10.21 1.61 -11.36
CA SER A 169 -11.53 2.24 -11.56
C SER A 169 -12.46 1.39 -12.45
N GLU A 170 -11.91 0.53 -13.31
CA GLU A 170 -12.69 -0.32 -14.21
C GLU A 170 -13.20 -1.61 -13.55
N GLN A 171 -12.50 -2.14 -12.55
CA GLN A 171 -12.93 -3.37 -11.86
C GLN A 171 -14.23 -3.18 -11.05
N ASN A 172 -14.49 -1.96 -10.55
CA ASN A 172 -15.76 -1.62 -9.90
C ASN A 172 -16.95 -1.48 -10.87
N MET A 173 -16.73 -1.46 -12.20
CA MET A 173 -17.82 -1.36 -13.20
C MET A 173 -18.31 -2.72 -13.73
N SER A 174 -17.71 -3.83 -13.34
CA SER A 174 -18.18 -5.17 -13.75
C SER A 174 -19.40 -5.66 -12.94
N SER A 175 -19.93 -4.84 -12.04
CA SER A 175 -21.23 -5.05 -11.40
C SER A 175 -21.97 -3.71 -11.27
N GLN A 176 -22.91 -3.48 -12.20
CA GLN A 176 -23.88 -2.37 -12.30
C GLN A 176 -23.52 -1.16 -13.17
N ASN A 177 -24.21 -1.12 -14.33
CA ASN A 177 -24.63 0.04 -15.14
C ASN A 177 -23.57 0.92 -15.85
N LYS A 178 -23.24 0.51 -17.09
CA LYS A 178 -22.77 1.40 -18.17
C LYS A 178 -23.88 2.38 -18.60
N SER A 179 -23.92 3.58 -18.06
CA SER A 179 -24.30 4.78 -18.81
C SER A 179 -23.92 6.06 -18.04
N LYS A 180 -23.38 7.05 -18.77
CA LYS A 180 -22.89 8.38 -18.35
C LYS A 180 -21.38 8.47 -18.06
N GLN A 181 -20.61 8.57 -19.13
CA GLN A 181 -19.39 9.38 -19.15
C GLN A 181 -19.78 10.86 -19.03
N ASN A 182 -19.26 11.54 -18.02
CA ASN A 182 -18.87 12.95 -18.06
C ASN A 182 -18.04 13.30 -16.82
N SER A 183 -16.85 13.87 -17.06
CA SER A 183 -15.86 14.40 -16.11
C SER A 183 -15.58 13.55 -14.86
N VAL A 184 -14.47 12.82 -14.85
CA VAL A 184 -13.96 12.17 -13.62
C VAL A 184 -13.34 13.24 -12.70
N ARG A 185 -14.18 14.10 -12.15
CA ARG A 185 -13.89 14.76 -10.88
C ARG A 185 -14.15 13.71 -9.81
N TRP A 186 -13.11 13.31 -9.09
CA TRP A 186 -13.22 12.32 -8.03
C TRP A 186 -14.42 12.67 -7.14
N PRO A 187 -15.43 11.80 -7.01
CA PRO A 187 -16.45 12.03 -6.01
C PRO A 187 -15.74 11.78 -4.70
N VAL A 188 -15.22 12.84 -4.06
CA VAL A 188 -15.15 12.82 -2.61
C VAL A 188 -16.59 12.54 -2.22
N PRO A 189 -16.93 11.34 -1.72
CA PRO A 189 -18.30 11.12 -1.32
C PRO A 189 -18.57 12.23 -0.32
N LYS A 190 -19.73 12.89 -0.40
CA LYS A 190 -20.22 13.62 0.76
C LYS A 190 -20.56 12.57 1.80
N THR A 191 -19.54 11.96 2.40
CA THR A 191 -19.68 11.14 3.58
C THR A 191 -20.21 12.10 4.62
N LYS A 192 -21.50 11.97 4.91
CA LYS A 192 -21.95 12.27 6.26
C LYS A 192 -21.11 11.33 7.12
N TRP A 193 -20.20 11.89 7.91
CA TRP A 193 -19.42 11.11 8.86
C TRP A 193 -20.43 10.37 9.74
N LEU A 194 -20.67 9.10 9.41
CA LEU A 194 -21.36 8.18 10.29
C LEU A 194 -20.34 7.85 11.35
N TYR A 195 -20.37 8.63 12.43
CA TYR A 195 -19.80 8.19 13.69
C TYR A 195 -20.40 6.80 13.99
N PRO A 196 -19.61 5.83 14.46
CA PRO A 196 -20.15 4.54 14.86
C PRO A 196 -21.28 4.78 15.86
N ASP A 197 -22.47 4.27 15.57
CA ASP A 197 -23.61 4.23 16.50
C ASP A 197 -23.36 3.27 17.69
N ASP A 198 -22.15 2.71 17.81
CA ASP A 198 -21.72 1.93 18.95
C ASP A 198 -21.26 2.89 20.07
N GLU A 199 -22.07 3.05 21.12
CA GLU A 199 -21.71 3.76 22.37
C GLU A 199 -20.37 3.30 23.00
N ARG A 200 -19.81 2.17 22.54
CA ARG A 200 -18.52 1.62 23.00
C ARG A 200 -17.29 2.22 22.31
N ASP A 201 -17.43 2.85 21.14
CA ASP A 201 -16.30 3.37 20.35
C ASP A 201 -16.00 4.86 20.63
N ALA A 202 -16.93 5.61 21.22
CA ALA A 202 -16.75 7.02 21.56
C ALA A 202 -15.70 7.23 22.67
N ASP A 203 -15.69 6.36 23.68
CA ASP A 203 -14.73 6.41 24.80
C ASP A 203 -13.36 5.83 24.44
N MET A 204 -13.24 5.15 23.30
CA MET A 204 -12.02 4.54 22.78
C MET A 204 -11.34 5.38 21.71
N MET A 205 -11.87 6.56 21.40
CA MET A 205 -11.15 7.52 20.55
C MET A 205 -9.90 7.96 21.31
N PRO A 206 -8.67 7.77 20.76
CA PRO A 206 -7.55 8.54 21.24
C PRO A 206 -7.90 9.98 20.91
N LEU A 207 -8.34 10.73 21.93
CA LEU A 207 -8.35 12.17 21.89
C LEU A 207 -6.99 12.54 21.29
N VAL A 208 -7.00 13.16 20.11
CA VAL A 208 -5.87 13.97 19.66
C VAL A 208 -5.66 14.93 20.81
N ARG A 209 -4.75 14.58 21.73
CA ARG A 209 -4.38 15.45 22.83
C ARG A 209 -3.78 16.64 22.10
N LYS A 210 -4.59 17.70 21.97
CA LYS A 210 -4.10 19.02 21.64
C LYS A 210 -2.97 19.24 22.62
N CYS A 211 -1.72 19.13 22.16
CA CYS A 211 -0.59 19.61 22.92
C CYS A 211 -0.89 21.07 23.24
N ARG A 212 -1.38 21.36 24.45
CA ARG A 212 -1.43 22.72 24.97
C ARG A 212 0.03 23.12 25.14
N ARG A 213 0.61 23.71 24.09
CA ARG A 213 1.80 24.54 24.25
C ARG A 213 1.39 25.70 25.18
N PRO A 214 2.02 25.89 26.35
CA PRO A 214 1.75 27.05 27.18
C PRO A 214 2.04 28.31 26.35
N GLY A 215 1.03 29.17 26.16
CA GLY A 215 1.17 30.45 25.44
C GLY A 215 0.61 30.50 24.01
N TYR A 216 0.06 29.41 23.45
CA TYR A 216 -0.61 29.46 22.14
C TYR A 216 -2.13 29.66 22.31
N VAL A 217 -2.61 30.89 22.10
CA VAL A 217 -4.05 31.18 21.98
C VAL A 217 -4.46 30.86 20.55
N TYR A 218 -5.29 29.84 20.36
CA TYR A 218 -5.90 29.56 19.08
C TYR A 218 -7.08 30.51 18.89
N GLU A 219 -6.90 31.58 18.11
CA GLU A 219 -8.03 32.34 17.58
C GLU A 219 -8.61 31.55 16.40
N ALA A 220 -9.85 31.08 16.55
CA ALA A 220 -10.58 30.48 15.45
C ALA A 220 -10.72 31.54 14.33
N PRO A 221 -10.32 31.25 13.08
CA PRO A 221 -10.64 32.15 11.99
C PRO A 221 -12.16 32.30 11.94
N LEU A 222 -12.65 33.54 12.08
CA LEU A 222 -14.03 33.87 11.72
C LEU A 222 -14.33 33.24 10.37
N MET A 223 -15.44 32.51 10.28
CA MET A 223 -15.93 31.88 9.04
C MET A 223 -15.99 32.94 7.94
N THR A 224 -14.91 33.05 7.17
CA THR A 224 -14.85 33.88 5.99
C THR A 224 -15.31 33.00 4.84
N ASP A 225 -16.58 33.18 4.54
CA ASP A 225 -17.29 32.88 3.31
C ASP A 225 -16.57 31.94 2.31
N VAL A 226 -16.98 30.67 2.37
CA VAL A 226 -16.53 29.57 1.51
C VAL A 226 -16.98 29.75 0.05
N SER A 227 -17.71 30.81 -0.29
CA SER A 227 -18.14 31.12 -1.66
C SER A 227 -16.98 31.40 -2.63
N ARG A 228 -15.80 31.80 -2.12
CA ARG A 228 -14.65 32.18 -2.98
C ARG A 228 -13.87 31.03 -3.62
N TYR A 229 -14.11 29.78 -3.23
CA TYR A 229 -13.40 28.61 -3.79
C TYR A 229 -14.22 27.80 -4.82
N THR A 230 -15.29 28.38 -5.40
CA THR A 230 -16.16 27.70 -6.39
C THR A 230 -16.17 28.32 -7.79
N ARG A 231 -15.05 28.92 -8.22
CA ARG A 231 -14.79 29.13 -9.65
C ARG A 231 -13.32 28.84 -9.94
N VAL A 232 -13.02 27.66 -10.48
CA VAL A 232 -12.64 27.37 -11.89
C VAL A 232 -12.79 25.86 -12.08
#